data_AF-F9MMF7-F1
#
_entry.id   AF-F9MMF7-F1
#
_cell.length_a   1.000
_cell.length_b   1.000
_cell.length_c   1.000
_cell.angle_alpha   90.00
_cell.angle_beta   90.00
_cell.angle_gamma   90.00
#
_symmetry.space_group_name_H-M   'P 1'
#
loop_
_entity.id
_entity.type
_entity.pdbx_description
1 polymer ?
#
loop_
_entity_poly.entity_id
_entity_poly.type
_entity_poly.pdbx_seq_one_letter_code
_entity_poly.pdbx_strand_id
1 'polypeptide(L)'
;MATVLDSIKEANTEFLKVMRSQGGLPQIDKQPSKHVAIISCMDTRLLYILEPALGLMRGSAVMIKIAGSRITESFDSAIGSLLVAVYELGVTEIIVITHEDCGMAHTTASSLCEKMKQAGVAQQDIDAIKPQLEVWTLPESDATVALNDIVERLKQNPYLPKTLTIHGCTMNPNNGKIHFLENK
;
A
#
# COMPACT_ATOMS: atom_id res chain seq x y z
N MET A 1 -21.62 -25.14 3.61
CA MET A 1 -21.82 -23.70 3.34
C MET A 1 -20.84 -23.30 2.26
N ALA A 2 -21.26 -22.53 1.25
CA ALA A 2 -20.34 -22.02 0.22
C ALA A 2 -19.27 -21.13 0.87
N THR A 3 -18.03 -21.25 0.41
CA THR A 3 -16.91 -20.45 0.93
C THR A 3 -16.83 -19.10 0.21
N VAL A 4 -16.08 -18.14 0.77
CA VAL A 4 -15.76 -16.88 0.07
C VAL A 4 -15.06 -17.15 -1.27
N LEU A 5 -14.22 -18.18 -1.32
CA LEU A 5 -13.53 -18.58 -2.55
C LEU A 5 -14.52 -19.00 -3.65
N ASP A 6 -15.63 -19.63 -3.30
CA ASP A 6 -16.64 -20.04 -4.28
C ASP A 6 -17.34 -18.81 -4.88
N SER A 7 -17.68 -17.82 -4.04
CA SER A 7 -18.19 -16.53 -4.51
C SER A 7 -17.20 -15.80 -5.43
N ILE A 8 -15.89 -15.85 -5.14
CA ILE A 8 -14.86 -15.27 -6.01
C ILE A 8 -14.80 -15.99 -7.36
N LYS A 9 -14.90 -17.32 -7.39
CA LYS A 9 -14.92 -18.10 -8.65
C LYS A 9 -16.14 -17.77 -9.50
N GLU A 10 -17.30 -17.62 -8.87
CA GLU A 10 -18.54 -17.19 -9.53
C GLU A 10 -18.39 -15.78 -10.10
N ALA A 11 -17.93 -14.82 -9.30
CA ALA A 11 -17.68 -13.45 -9.74
C ALA A 11 -16.69 -13.39 -10.92
N ASN A 12 -15.60 -14.17 -10.88
CA ASN A 12 -14.63 -14.25 -11.98
C ASN A 12 -15.26 -14.84 -13.25
N THR A 13 -16.13 -15.83 -13.13
CA THR A 13 -16.84 -16.43 -14.27
C THR A 13 -17.72 -15.39 -14.96
N GLU A 14 -18.49 -14.62 -14.19
CA GLU A 14 -19.32 -13.54 -14.75
C GLU A 14 -18.46 -12.40 -15.31
N PHE A 15 -17.38 -12.02 -14.64
CA PHE A 15 -16.42 -11.03 -15.17
C PHE A 15 -15.89 -11.43 -16.54
N LEU A 16 -15.41 -12.68 -16.72
CA LEU A 16 -14.89 -13.17 -17.99
C LEU A 16 -15.96 -13.17 -19.10
N LYS A 17 -17.21 -13.50 -18.76
CA LYS A 17 -18.33 -13.47 -19.69
C LYS A 17 -18.61 -12.04 -20.17
N VAL A 18 -18.66 -11.07 -19.25
CA VAL A 18 -18.86 -9.65 -19.58
C VAL A 18 -17.69 -9.09 -20.40
N MET A 19 -16.45 -9.38 -20.02
CA MET A 19 -15.29 -8.88 -20.77
C MET A 19 -15.24 -9.47 -22.19
N ARG A 20 -15.53 -10.77 -22.36
CA ARG A 20 -15.57 -11.40 -23.70
C ARG A 20 -16.65 -10.82 -24.59
N SER A 21 -17.84 -10.52 -24.05
CA SER A 21 -18.91 -9.90 -24.85
C SER A 21 -18.58 -8.47 -25.30
N GLN A 22 -17.63 -7.81 -24.63
CA GLN A 22 -17.11 -6.48 -24.97
C GLN A 22 -15.86 -6.51 -25.87
N GLY A 23 -15.49 -7.67 -26.42
CA GLY A 23 -14.30 -7.83 -27.28
C GLY A 23 -13.01 -8.17 -26.53
N GLY A 24 -13.10 -8.48 -25.24
CA GLY A 24 -11.98 -8.83 -24.37
C GLY A 24 -11.38 -7.62 -23.64
N LEU A 25 -10.42 -7.91 -22.74
CA LEU A 25 -9.66 -6.85 -22.08
C LEU A 25 -8.69 -6.19 -23.07
N PRO A 26 -8.60 -4.84 -23.10
CA PRO A 26 -7.60 -4.16 -23.90
C PRO A 26 -6.19 -4.65 -23.55
N GLN A 27 -5.36 -4.85 -24.58
CA GLN A 27 -3.93 -5.07 -24.38
C GLN A 27 -3.29 -3.74 -23.98
N ILE A 28 -2.56 -3.76 -22.88
CA ILE A 28 -1.85 -2.60 -22.33
C ILE A 28 -0.42 -3.02 -21.98
N ASP A 29 0.49 -2.05 -21.98
CA ASP A 29 1.87 -2.30 -21.55
C ASP A 29 1.91 -2.64 -20.04
N LYS A 30 2.96 -3.36 -19.64
CA LYS A 30 3.30 -3.61 -18.23
C LYS A 30 3.90 -2.36 -17.58
N GLN A 31 4.49 -1.44 -18.35
CA GLN A 31 5.01 -0.18 -17.87
C GLN A 31 3.86 0.81 -17.57
N PRO A 32 3.85 1.47 -16.41
CA PRO A 32 2.80 2.43 -16.05
C PRO A 32 2.87 3.66 -16.95
N SER A 33 1.77 3.98 -17.65
CA SER A 33 1.74 5.09 -18.61
C SER A 33 1.96 6.48 -18.01
N LYS A 34 1.72 6.65 -16.70
CA LYS A 34 2.03 7.90 -15.97
C LYS A 34 3.42 7.88 -15.30
N HIS A 35 4.21 6.82 -15.49
CA HIS A 35 5.53 6.66 -14.85
C HIS A 35 5.51 6.85 -13.33
N VAL A 36 4.41 6.44 -12.68
CA VAL A 36 4.17 6.65 -11.25
C VAL A 36 4.00 5.33 -10.49
N ALA A 37 4.57 5.27 -9.29
CA ALA A 37 4.23 4.26 -8.28
C ALA A 37 3.47 4.91 -7.12
N ILE A 38 2.40 4.27 -6.69
CA ILE A 38 1.62 4.68 -5.52
C ILE A 38 1.88 3.69 -4.39
N ILE A 39 2.21 4.20 -3.21
CA ILE A 39 2.24 3.41 -1.98
C ILE A 39 1.09 3.88 -1.10
N SER A 40 0.19 2.96 -0.76
CA SER A 40 -1.00 3.27 0.04
C SER A 40 -1.24 2.22 1.12
N CYS A 41 -2.15 2.52 2.04
CA CYS A 41 -2.60 1.55 3.02
C CYS A 41 -3.40 0.42 2.35
N MET A 42 -3.40 -0.77 2.97
CA MET A 42 -4.26 -1.90 2.61
C MET A 42 -5.70 -1.78 3.15
N ASP A 43 -6.06 -0.63 3.74
CA ASP A 43 -7.38 -0.39 4.34
C ASP A 43 -8.51 -0.68 3.34
N THR A 44 -9.51 -1.43 3.81
CA THR A 44 -10.62 -1.91 2.97
C THR A 44 -11.49 -0.78 2.45
N ARG A 45 -11.53 0.38 3.12
CA ARG A 45 -12.26 1.57 2.68
C ARG A 45 -11.63 2.22 1.46
N LEU A 46 -10.34 1.99 1.21
CA LEU A 46 -9.65 2.54 0.03
C LEU A 46 -9.87 1.70 -1.23
N LEU A 47 -10.41 0.47 -1.10
CA LEU A 47 -10.75 -0.37 -2.23
C LEU A 47 -11.84 0.30 -3.08
N TYR A 48 -11.61 0.43 -4.39
CA TYR A 48 -12.48 1.13 -5.36
C TYR A 48 -12.63 2.64 -5.18
N ILE A 49 -12.07 3.24 -4.13
CA ILE A 49 -12.11 4.71 -3.92
C ILE A 49 -10.79 5.35 -4.35
N LEU A 50 -9.66 4.71 -4.04
CA LEU A 50 -8.34 5.30 -4.23
C LEU A 50 -8.04 5.60 -5.71
N GLU A 51 -8.21 4.61 -6.57
CA GLU A 51 -7.88 4.71 -8.00
C GLU A 51 -8.70 5.82 -8.69
N PRO A 52 -10.04 5.89 -8.57
CA PRO A 52 -10.80 6.98 -9.18
C PRO A 52 -10.53 8.35 -8.54
N ALA A 53 -10.30 8.43 -7.22
CA ALA A 53 -9.97 9.70 -6.55
C ALA A 53 -8.65 10.30 -7.06
N LEU A 54 -7.71 9.46 -7.52
CA LEU A 54 -6.45 9.87 -8.12
C LEU A 54 -6.51 10.02 -9.66
N GLY A 55 -7.67 9.76 -10.27
CA GLY A 55 -7.81 9.72 -11.73
C GLY A 55 -6.90 8.67 -12.38
N LEU A 56 -6.74 7.52 -11.71
CA LEU A 56 -5.98 6.38 -12.19
C LEU A 56 -6.91 5.39 -12.89
N MET A 57 -6.37 4.78 -13.94
CA MET A 57 -7.02 3.73 -14.71
C MET A 57 -6.08 2.53 -14.86
N ARG A 58 -6.61 1.39 -15.33
CA ARG A 58 -5.81 0.19 -15.60
C ARG A 58 -4.58 0.53 -16.47
N GLY A 59 -3.39 0.19 -16.00
CA GLY A 59 -2.11 0.46 -16.68
C GLY A 59 -1.49 1.84 -16.41
N SER A 60 -2.12 2.71 -15.62
CA SER A 60 -1.61 4.06 -15.38
C SER A 60 -0.49 4.15 -14.34
N ALA A 61 -0.48 3.26 -13.35
CA ALA A 61 0.41 3.32 -12.20
C ALA A 61 0.74 1.92 -11.67
N VAL A 62 1.89 1.80 -11.01
CA VAL A 62 2.17 0.66 -10.12
C VAL A 62 1.52 0.94 -8.77
N MET A 63 0.78 -0.04 -8.23
CA MET A 63 0.06 0.09 -6.95
C MET A 63 0.64 -0.85 -5.91
N ILE A 64 1.17 -0.29 -4.82
CA ILE A 64 1.70 -1.04 -3.68
C ILE A 64 0.82 -0.72 -2.48
N LYS A 65 0.21 -1.74 -1.88
CA LYS A 65 -0.64 -1.60 -0.68
C LYS A 65 -0.04 -2.38 0.49
N ILE A 66 0.27 -1.69 1.58
CA ILE A 66 0.86 -2.26 2.80
C ILE A 66 0.22 -1.62 4.04
N ALA A 67 0.14 -2.31 5.17
CA ALA A 67 -0.53 -1.77 6.36
C ALA A 67 0.08 -0.41 6.78
N GLY A 68 -0.75 0.61 6.89
CA GLY A 68 -0.35 1.97 7.26
C GLY A 68 0.62 2.65 6.30
N SER A 69 0.80 2.13 5.08
CA SER A 69 1.85 2.60 4.15
C SER A 69 3.25 2.53 4.74
N ARG A 70 3.46 1.65 5.73
CA ARG A 70 4.68 1.61 6.54
C ARG A 70 5.89 1.15 5.74
N ILE A 71 6.97 1.91 5.89
CA ILE A 71 8.32 1.58 5.43
C ILE A 71 9.23 1.87 6.61
N THR A 72 9.76 0.82 7.23
CA THR A 72 10.55 0.95 8.47
C THR A 72 12.02 0.69 8.26
N GLU A 73 12.36 -0.20 7.33
CA GLU A 73 13.72 -0.62 7.05
C GLU A 73 14.25 0.03 5.77
N SER A 74 15.58 0.05 5.63
CA SER A 74 16.22 0.47 4.37
C SER A 74 15.87 -0.46 3.20
N PHE A 75 15.55 -1.72 3.50
CA PHE A 75 15.05 -2.70 2.55
C PHE A 75 13.97 -3.58 3.20
N ASP A 76 12.79 -3.56 2.62
CA ASP A 76 11.66 -4.44 2.91
C ASP A 76 10.92 -4.77 1.59
N SER A 77 9.78 -5.46 1.66
CA SER A 77 9.00 -5.83 0.46
C SER A 77 8.40 -4.63 -0.28
N ALA A 78 8.09 -3.53 0.41
CA ALA A 78 7.61 -2.30 -0.22
C ALA A 78 8.75 -1.60 -0.98
N ILE A 79 9.93 -1.48 -0.36
CA ILE A 79 11.14 -0.97 -1.04
C ILE A 79 11.51 -1.86 -2.23
N GLY A 80 11.56 -3.18 -2.06
CA GLY A 80 11.86 -4.10 -3.16
C GLY A 80 10.91 -3.92 -4.35
N SER A 81 9.62 -3.71 -4.08
CA SER A 81 8.61 -3.40 -5.10
C SER A 81 8.85 -2.06 -5.79
N LEU A 82 9.24 -1.02 -5.04
CA LEU A 82 9.63 0.27 -5.61
C LEU A 82 10.88 0.17 -6.50
N LEU A 83 11.88 -0.61 -6.11
CA LEU A 83 13.08 -0.80 -6.93
C LEU A 83 12.72 -1.42 -8.29
N VAL A 84 11.85 -2.43 -8.31
CA VAL A 84 11.32 -2.98 -9.57
C VAL A 84 10.54 -1.92 -10.35
N ALA A 85 9.68 -1.16 -9.68
CA ALA A 85 8.91 -0.10 -10.35
C ALA A 85 9.82 0.94 -11.03
N VAL A 86 10.88 1.36 -10.34
CA VAL A 86 11.82 2.37 -10.82
C VAL A 86 12.72 1.81 -11.93
N TYR A 87 13.43 0.71 -11.66
CA TYR A 87 14.49 0.23 -12.54
C TYR A 87 13.99 -0.65 -13.69
N GLU A 88 12.89 -1.38 -13.51
CA GLU A 88 12.36 -2.31 -14.52
C GLU A 88 11.10 -1.80 -15.23
N LEU A 89 10.33 -0.93 -14.58
CA LEU A 89 9.07 -0.40 -15.12
C LEU A 89 9.13 1.09 -15.48
N GLY A 90 10.27 1.76 -15.26
CA GLY A 90 10.48 3.14 -15.70
C GLY A 90 9.67 4.18 -14.90
N VAL A 91 9.40 3.92 -13.62
CA VAL A 91 8.78 4.89 -12.72
C VAL A 91 9.76 6.01 -12.38
N THR A 92 9.30 7.26 -12.51
CA THR A 92 10.05 8.48 -12.18
C THR A 92 9.45 9.25 -11.00
N GLU A 93 8.21 8.93 -10.63
CA GLU A 93 7.50 9.58 -9.52
C GLU A 93 6.91 8.57 -8.54
N ILE A 94 7.04 8.85 -7.24
CA ILE A 94 6.44 8.06 -6.17
C ILE A 94 5.45 8.94 -5.41
N ILE A 95 4.23 8.45 -5.18
CA ILE A 95 3.24 9.12 -4.34
C ILE A 95 2.93 8.22 -3.14
N VAL A 96 3.25 8.71 -1.95
CA VAL A 96 2.90 8.04 -0.68
C VAL A 96 1.55 8.57 -0.21
N ILE A 97 0.65 7.66 0.12
CA ILE A 97 -0.71 7.98 0.57
C ILE A 97 -0.94 7.33 1.94
N THR A 98 -1.06 8.15 2.97
CA THR A 98 -1.61 7.71 4.26
C THR A 98 -3.09 8.08 4.33
N HIS A 99 -3.81 7.62 5.36
CA HIS A 99 -5.21 7.99 5.53
C HIS A 99 -5.53 8.27 6.99
N GLU A 100 -6.56 9.11 7.19
CA GLU A 100 -7.15 9.37 8.50
C GLU A 100 -7.73 8.09 9.09
N ASP A 101 -7.79 7.99 10.43
CA ASP A 101 -8.37 6.84 11.14
C ASP A 101 -7.75 5.49 10.69
N CYS A 102 -6.42 5.46 10.60
CA CYS A 102 -5.69 4.24 10.24
C CYS A 102 -5.59 3.29 11.44
N GLY A 103 -5.98 2.02 11.26
CA GLY A 103 -5.86 1.02 12.32
C GLY A 103 -4.42 0.80 12.83
N MET A 104 -3.41 1.14 12.02
CA MET A 104 -2.00 1.11 12.45
C MET A 104 -1.67 2.16 13.53
N ALA A 105 -2.47 3.24 13.66
CA ALA A 105 -2.34 4.21 14.75
C ALA A 105 -2.64 3.61 16.13
N HIS A 106 -3.33 2.47 16.18
CA HIS A 106 -3.75 1.80 17.41
C HIS A 106 -3.17 0.39 17.55
N THR A 107 -2.43 -0.08 16.56
CA THR A 107 -1.83 -1.41 16.56
C THR A 107 -0.50 -1.35 17.30
N THR A 108 -0.31 -2.22 18.28
CA THR A 108 0.98 -2.36 19.01
C THR A 108 1.51 -3.77 18.89
N ALA A 109 2.84 -3.92 18.97
CA ALA A 109 3.50 -5.23 19.02
C ALA A 109 2.89 -6.13 20.11
N SER A 110 2.70 -5.60 21.33
CA SER A 110 2.07 -6.34 22.44
C SER A 110 0.67 -6.84 22.07
N SER A 111 -0.18 -5.98 21.49
CA SER A 111 -1.53 -6.37 21.08
C SER A 111 -1.53 -7.47 20.01
N LEU A 112 -0.57 -7.44 19.07
CA LEU A 112 -0.43 -8.47 18.04
C LEU A 112 0.10 -9.77 18.64
N CYS A 113 1.12 -9.71 19.48
CA CYS A 113 1.68 -10.86 20.20
C CYS A 113 0.61 -11.59 21.03
N GLU A 114 -0.22 -10.85 21.76
CA GLU A 114 -1.32 -11.43 22.54
C GLU A 114 -2.36 -12.12 21.64
N LYS A 115 -2.76 -11.49 20.53
CA LYS A 115 -3.70 -12.09 19.57
C LYS A 115 -3.13 -13.34 18.89
N MET A 116 -1.85 -13.34 18.52
CA MET A 116 -1.17 -14.52 17.97
C MET A 116 -1.15 -15.67 18.97
N LYS A 117 -0.85 -15.37 20.24
CA LYS A 117 -0.86 -16.35 21.33
C LYS A 117 -2.26 -16.95 21.54
N GLN A 118 -3.30 -16.11 21.55
CA GLN A 118 -4.70 -16.56 21.66
C GLN A 118 -5.12 -17.44 20.47
N ALA A 119 -4.56 -17.20 19.28
CA ALA A 119 -4.77 -18.01 18.09
C ALA A 119 -3.93 -19.32 18.08
N GLY A 120 -3.12 -19.57 19.11
CA GLY A 120 -2.35 -20.81 19.26
C GLY A 120 -0.95 -20.80 18.65
N VAL A 121 -0.42 -19.65 18.26
CA VAL A 121 0.98 -19.53 17.80
C VAL A 121 1.93 -19.76 18.99
N ALA A 122 3.00 -20.53 18.77
CA ALA A 122 3.95 -20.85 19.84
C ALA A 122 4.69 -19.59 20.33
N GLN A 123 4.87 -19.49 21.65
CA GLN A 123 5.50 -18.32 22.28
C GLN A 123 6.91 -18.05 21.71
N GLN A 124 7.70 -19.09 21.46
CA GLN A 124 9.04 -18.97 20.88
C GLN A 124 9.04 -18.27 19.51
N ASP A 125 8.02 -18.54 18.68
CA ASP A 125 7.92 -17.98 17.33
C ASP A 125 7.47 -16.51 17.40
N ILE A 126 6.57 -16.20 18.34
CA ILE A 126 6.15 -14.82 18.64
C ILE A 126 7.35 -13.99 19.14
N ASP A 127 8.13 -14.55 20.07
CA ASP A 127 9.29 -13.87 20.66
C ASP A 127 10.38 -13.60 19.61
N ALA A 128 10.55 -14.50 18.64
CA ALA A 128 11.53 -14.35 17.55
C ALA A 128 11.25 -13.14 16.62
N ILE A 129 9.98 -12.74 16.47
CA ILE A 129 9.59 -11.61 15.60
C ILE A 129 9.20 -10.34 16.36
N LYS A 130 9.09 -10.41 17.69
CA LYS A 130 8.63 -9.29 18.52
C LYS A 130 9.47 -8.01 18.33
N PRO A 131 10.82 -8.05 18.28
CA PRO A 131 11.61 -6.83 18.06
C PRO A 131 11.27 -6.14 16.72
N GLN A 132 11.05 -6.91 15.66
CA GLN A 132 10.66 -6.40 14.35
C GLN A 132 9.24 -5.82 14.39
N LEU A 133 8.33 -6.45 15.13
CA LEU A 133 6.98 -5.90 15.35
C LEU A 133 7.01 -4.59 16.13
N GLU A 134 7.89 -4.43 17.11
CA GLU A 134 8.03 -3.19 17.88
C GLU A 134 8.42 -2.01 16.98
N VAL A 135 9.34 -2.24 16.04
CA VAL A 135 9.72 -1.24 15.02
C VAL A 135 8.58 -1.00 14.03
N TRP A 136 7.93 -2.06 13.55
CA TRP A 136 6.90 -1.98 12.51
C TRP A 136 5.59 -1.35 12.99
N THR A 137 5.23 -1.57 14.27
CA THR A 137 3.96 -1.11 14.85
C THR A 137 4.03 0.27 15.49
N LEU A 138 5.18 0.98 15.46
CA LEU A 138 5.37 2.29 16.10
C LEU A 138 4.14 3.21 15.89
N PRO A 139 3.24 3.32 16.88
CA PRO A 139 1.94 3.94 16.66
C PRO A 139 2.13 5.42 16.41
N GLU A 140 1.57 5.91 15.31
CA GLU A 140 1.52 7.35 15.01
C GLU A 140 0.07 7.67 14.65
N SER A 141 -0.56 8.51 15.46
CA SER A 141 -1.97 8.85 15.32
C SER A 141 -2.19 9.98 14.31
N ASP A 142 -1.18 10.80 14.05
CA ASP A 142 -1.25 11.83 13.02
C ASP A 142 -0.78 11.26 11.67
N ALA A 143 -1.74 11.10 10.76
CA ALA A 143 -1.49 10.61 9.41
C ALA A 143 -0.49 11.46 8.62
N THR A 144 -0.39 12.75 8.92
CA THR A 144 0.54 13.71 8.30
C THR A 144 1.96 13.52 8.85
N VAL A 145 2.10 13.27 10.15
CA VAL A 145 3.41 12.97 10.76
C VAL A 145 3.94 11.64 10.22
N ALA A 146 3.09 10.60 10.19
CA ALA A 146 3.44 9.31 9.62
C ALA A 146 3.86 9.43 8.15
N LEU A 147 3.12 10.22 7.37
CA LEU A 147 3.42 10.47 5.97
C LEU A 147 4.78 11.16 5.77
N ASN A 148 5.08 12.20 6.54
CA ASN A 148 6.36 12.90 6.46
C ASN A 148 7.54 11.97 6.78
N ASP A 149 7.42 11.12 7.80
CA ASP A 149 8.45 10.12 8.14
C ASP A 149 8.69 9.16 6.96
N ILE A 150 7.64 8.64 6.33
CA ILE A 150 7.76 7.73 5.17
C ILE A 150 8.41 8.45 3.98
N VAL A 151 7.95 9.66 3.64
CA VAL A 151 8.50 10.45 2.53
C VAL A 151 9.99 10.74 2.75
N GLU A 152 10.38 11.12 3.97
CA GLU A 152 11.78 11.39 4.30
C GLU A 152 12.64 10.13 4.21
N ARG A 153 12.15 8.98 4.72
CA ARG A 153 12.83 7.69 4.58
C ARG A 153 13.06 7.32 3.12
N LEU A 154 12.06 7.50 2.26
CA LEU A 154 12.20 7.24 0.83
C LEU A 154 13.22 8.17 0.17
N LYS A 155 13.20 9.47 0.49
CA LYS A 155 14.19 10.44 -0.01
C LYS A 155 15.62 10.09 0.43
N GLN A 156 15.78 9.61 1.67
CA GLN A 156 17.07 9.23 2.24
C GLN A 156 17.53 7.84 1.81
N ASN A 157 16.63 6.98 1.33
CA ASN A 157 16.96 5.59 0.97
C ASN A 157 18.13 5.54 -0.04
N PRO A 158 19.19 4.76 0.22
CA PRO A 158 20.37 4.71 -0.64
C PRO A 158 20.13 3.93 -1.94
N TYR A 159 19.08 3.12 -2.03
CA TYR A 159 18.77 2.30 -3.20
C TYR A 159 17.87 3.03 -4.21
N LEU A 160 17.28 4.17 -3.82
CA LEU A 160 16.45 5.00 -4.69
C LEU A 160 17.29 6.16 -5.28
N PRO A 161 17.20 6.40 -6.61
CA PRO A 161 17.96 7.46 -7.24
C PRO A 161 17.41 8.83 -6.80
N LYS A 162 18.32 9.79 -6.59
CA LYS A 162 17.98 11.14 -6.13
C LYS A 162 17.21 11.98 -7.16
N THR A 163 17.07 11.48 -8.39
CA THR A 163 16.27 12.07 -9.46
C THR A 163 14.77 11.77 -9.32
N LEU A 164 14.36 10.84 -8.46
CA LEU A 164 12.95 10.56 -8.24
C LEU A 164 12.25 11.73 -7.56
N THR A 165 11.06 12.05 -8.04
CA THR A 165 10.17 12.96 -7.33
C THR A 165 9.30 12.14 -6.38
N ILE A 166 9.34 12.48 -5.08
CA ILE A 166 8.58 11.78 -4.04
C ILE A 166 7.59 12.76 -3.44
N HIS A 167 6.30 12.47 -3.62
CA HIS A 167 5.17 13.25 -3.11
C HIS A 167 4.51 12.52 -1.95
N GLY A 168 3.84 13.28 -1.09
CA GLY A 168 2.99 12.71 -0.04
C GLY A 168 1.61 13.36 -0.02
N CYS A 169 0.57 12.56 0.19
CA CYS A 169 -0.76 13.06 0.52
C CYS A 169 -1.47 12.19 1.57
N THR A 170 -2.43 12.79 2.26
CA THR A 170 -3.35 12.06 3.13
C THR A 170 -4.71 11.95 2.43
N MET A 171 -5.42 10.85 2.65
CA MET A 171 -6.78 10.64 2.17
C MET A 171 -7.75 10.46 3.34
N ASN A 172 -8.92 11.09 3.27
CA ASN A 172 -10.03 10.76 4.16
C ASN A 172 -10.73 9.50 3.61
N PRO A 173 -10.72 8.37 4.33
CA PRO A 173 -11.24 7.10 3.82
C PRO A 173 -12.77 7.06 3.68
N ASN A 174 -13.48 8.03 4.27
CA ASN A 174 -14.95 8.07 4.26
C ASN A 174 -15.51 8.86 3.07
N ASN A 175 -14.76 9.82 2.53
CA ASN A 175 -15.23 10.67 1.43
C ASN A 175 -14.26 10.79 0.25
N GLY A 176 -13.06 10.20 0.33
CA GLY A 176 -12.06 10.21 -0.73
C GLY A 176 -11.33 11.55 -0.91
N LYS A 177 -11.56 12.55 -0.05
CA LYS A 177 -10.85 13.83 -0.10
C LYS A 177 -9.36 13.62 0.11
N ILE A 178 -8.55 14.22 -0.75
CA ILE A 178 -7.09 14.18 -0.68
C ILE A 178 -6.57 15.52 -0.18
N HIS A 179 -5.64 15.48 0.76
CA HIS A 179 -4.85 16.63 1.19
C HIS A 179 -3.38 16.37 0.85
N PHE A 180 -2.85 17.15 -0.10
CA PHE A 180 -1.46 17.05 -0.52
C PHE A 180 -0.57 17.76 0.49
N LEU A 181 0.58 17.15 0.83
CA LEU A 181 1.61 17.87 1.55
C LEU A 181 2.11 19.02 0.67
N GLU A 182 2.20 20.21 1.24
CA GLU A 182 2.84 21.32 0.56
C GLU A 182 4.32 20.98 0.35
N ASN A 183 4.76 21.04 -0.91
CA ASN A 183 6.16 20.79 -1.27
C ASN A 183 7.05 21.83 -0.56
N LYS A 184 7.88 21.39 0.39
CA LYS A 184 9.06 22.12 0.84
C LYS A 184 10.28 21.72 0.02
#